data_AF-A0A150XK63-F1
#
_entry.id   AF-A0A150XK63-F1
#
_cell.length_a   1.000
_cell.length_b   1.000
_cell.length_c   1.000
_cell.angle_alpha   90.00
_cell.angle_beta   90.00
_cell.angle_gamma   90.00
#
_symmetry.space_group_name_H-M   'P 1'
#
loop_
_entity.id
_entity.type
_entity.pdbx_description
1 polymer ?
#
loop_
_entity_poly.entity_id
_entity_poly.type
_entity_poly.pdbx_seq_one_letter_code
_entity_poly.pdbx_strand_id
1 'polypeptide(L)'
;MKVKRNIKQLSTVELLFELDNKRSSYPKEEIDNEIKNRNLTEAELKKAFTEKQFVTRIRSEKVNQSMTIAQMILLFIFPIGIESHNNDGGPELSSWETKDGFYRSGGYEKIAKQRFIIKLSSLLFWTIIAIAAAWYLGNR
;
A
#
# COMPACT_ATOMS: atom_id res chain seq x y z
N MET A 1 7.05 -3.91 -16.28
CA MET A 1 7.05 -5.35 -15.98
C MET A 1 7.46 -5.55 -14.53
N LYS A 2 6.63 -6.18 -13.68
CA LYS A 2 7.07 -6.60 -12.35
C LYS A 2 8.07 -7.75 -12.53
N VAL A 3 9.26 -7.62 -11.97
CA VAL A 3 10.26 -8.70 -11.96
C VAL A 3 9.68 -9.85 -11.14
N LYS A 4 9.40 -10.98 -11.78
CA LYS A 4 8.93 -12.21 -11.10
C LYS A 4 10.13 -12.76 -10.33
N ARG A 5 10.07 -12.70 -8.99
CA ARG A 5 11.10 -13.32 -8.14
C ARG A 5 11.07 -14.83 -8.35
N ASN A 6 12.18 -15.50 -8.05
CA ASN A 6 12.19 -16.96 -8.09
C ASN A 6 11.36 -17.49 -6.90
N ILE A 7 10.49 -18.48 -7.12
CA ILE A 7 9.63 -19.06 -6.06
C ILE A 7 10.44 -19.59 -4.88
N LYS A 8 11.66 -20.09 -5.14
CA LYS A 8 12.60 -20.58 -4.12
C LYS A 8 13.14 -19.49 -3.19
N GLN A 9 13.10 -18.23 -3.63
CA GLN A 9 13.54 -17.08 -2.83
C GLN A 9 12.44 -16.56 -1.89
N LEU A 10 11.21 -17.04 -2.01
CA LEU A 10 10.12 -16.65 -1.13
C LEU A 10 10.28 -17.32 0.24
N SER A 11 9.97 -16.59 1.30
CA SER A 11 9.84 -17.15 2.65
C SER A 11 8.62 -18.08 2.74
N THR A 12 8.60 -18.96 3.76
CA THR A 12 7.45 -19.86 3.98
C THR A 12 6.15 -19.10 4.20
N VAL A 13 6.20 -17.97 4.91
CA VAL A 13 5.04 -17.09 5.13
C VAL A 13 4.56 -16.47 3.81
N GLU A 14 5.47 -16.01 2.94
CA GLU A 14 5.12 -15.49 1.61
C GLU A 14 4.53 -16.57 0.70
N LEU A 15 5.05 -17.80 0.73
CA LEU A 15 4.46 -18.94 0.00
C LEU A 15 3.04 -19.22 0.47
N LEU A 16 2.81 -19.21 1.79
CA LEU A 16 1.46 -19.36 2.34
C LEU A 16 0.53 -18.20 1.96
N PHE A 17 1.04 -16.98 1.77
CA PHE A 17 0.25 -15.87 1.22
C PHE A 17 -0.06 -16.05 -0.26
N GLU A 18 0.90 -16.51 -1.07
CA GLU A 18 0.69 -16.78 -2.49
C GLU A 18 -0.28 -17.94 -2.73
N LEU A 19 -0.31 -18.94 -1.83
CA LEU A 19 -1.27 -20.04 -1.87
C LEU A 19 -2.73 -19.56 -1.81
N ASP A 20 -3.00 -18.56 -0.97
CA ASP A 20 -4.34 -17.97 -0.78
C ASP A 20 -4.66 -16.91 -1.85
N ASN A 21 -3.65 -16.45 -2.61
CA ASN A 21 -3.78 -15.38 -3.57
C ASN A 21 -4.38 -15.89 -4.89
N LYS A 22 -5.65 -15.54 -5.15
CA LYS A 22 -6.33 -15.87 -6.43
C LYS A 22 -5.66 -15.27 -7.68
N ARG A 23 -4.78 -14.28 -7.51
CA ARG A 23 -4.02 -13.62 -8.58
C ARG A 23 -2.53 -13.96 -8.51
N SER A 24 -2.15 -15.04 -7.85
CA SER A 24 -0.75 -15.45 -7.77
C SER A 24 -0.16 -15.64 -9.16
N SER A 25 1.10 -15.23 -9.32
CA SER A 25 1.86 -15.45 -10.55
C SER A 25 2.48 -16.85 -10.62
N TYR A 26 2.32 -17.66 -9.57
CA TYR A 26 2.81 -19.03 -9.48
C TYR A 26 1.62 -20.01 -9.50
N PRO A 27 1.73 -21.13 -10.23
CA PRO A 27 0.78 -22.23 -10.13
C PRO A 27 0.73 -22.76 -8.70
N LYS A 28 -0.46 -23.11 -8.22
CA LYS A 28 -0.64 -23.66 -6.86
C LYS A 28 0.20 -24.91 -6.62
N GLU A 29 0.29 -25.79 -7.62
CA GLU A 29 1.11 -27.00 -7.55
C GLU A 29 2.59 -26.69 -7.33
N GLU A 30 3.11 -25.60 -7.91
CA GLU A 30 4.51 -25.18 -7.74
C GLU A 30 4.76 -24.67 -6.30
N ILE A 31 3.80 -23.93 -5.75
CA ILE A 31 3.82 -23.45 -4.37
C ILE A 31 3.76 -24.63 -3.39
N ASP A 32 2.84 -25.57 -3.59
CA ASP A 32 2.67 -26.75 -2.74
C ASP A 32 3.91 -27.65 -2.76
N ASN A 33 4.49 -27.87 -3.93
CA ASN A 33 5.72 -28.65 -4.07
C ASN A 33 6.90 -27.96 -3.37
N GLU A 34 7.01 -26.64 -3.47
CA GLU A 34 8.04 -25.87 -2.77
C GLU A 34 7.87 -25.92 -1.25
N ILE A 35 6.64 -25.83 -0.73
CA ILE A 35 6.36 -25.98 0.71
C ILE A 35 6.74 -27.39 1.19
N LYS A 36 6.40 -28.43 0.42
CA LYS A 36 6.77 -29.82 0.72
C LYS A 36 8.29 -30.04 0.69
N ASN A 37 8.98 -29.48 -0.31
CA ASN A 37 10.43 -29.58 -0.47
C ASN A 37 11.21 -28.97 0.71
N ARG A 38 10.60 -28.04 1.45
CA ARG A 38 11.22 -27.42 2.62
C ARG A 38 11.29 -28.32 3.85
N ASN A 39 10.66 -29.51 3.81
CA ASN A 39 10.66 -30.48 4.92
C ASN A 39 10.40 -29.82 6.29
N LEU A 40 9.44 -28.90 6.33
CA LEU A 40 9.13 -28.13 7.52
C LEU A 40 8.58 -29.05 8.60
N THR A 41 9.08 -28.90 9.82
CA THR A 41 8.49 -29.56 10.98
C THR A 41 7.10 -29.00 11.27
N GLU A 42 6.25 -29.77 11.95
CA GLU A 42 4.91 -29.32 12.33
C GLU A 42 4.95 -28.02 13.15
N ALA A 43 5.98 -27.85 14.00
CA ALA A 43 6.21 -26.65 14.77
C ALA A 43 6.56 -25.43 13.91
N GLU A 44 7.40 -25.58 12.89
CA GLU A 44 7.76 -24.50 11.96
C GLU A 44 6.58 -24.10 11.07
N LEU A 45 5.80 -25.08 10.63
CA LEU A 45 4.59 -24.87 9.86
C LEU A 45 3.55 -24.11 10.69
N LYS A 46 3.33 -24.52 11.95
CA LYS A 46 2.45 -23.82 12.90
C LYS A 46 2.92 -22.39 13.16
N LYS A 47 4.23 -22.17 13.34
CA LYS A 47 4.81 -20.83 13.51
C LYS A 47 4.56 -19.95 12.30
N ALA A 48 4.79 -20.46 11.08
CA ALA A 48 4.53 -19.73 9.84
C ALA A 48 3.04 -19.38 9.66
N PHE A 49 2.12 -20.27 10.05
CA PHE A 49 0.69 -19.98 10.08
C PHE A 49 0.33 -18.89 11.09
N THR A 50 0.87 -18.95 12.32
CA THR A 50 0.65 -17.91 13.33
C THR A 50 1.17 -16.56 12.87
N GLU A 51 2.35 -16.54 12.24
CA GLU A 51 2.94 -15.32 11.68
C GLU A 51 2.10 -14.75 10.53
N LYS A 52 1.62 -15.61 9.62
CA LYS A 52 0.66 -15.22 8.57
C LYS A 52 -0.62 -14.62 9.17
N GLN A 53 -1.19 -15.23 10.21
CA GLN A 53 -2.38 -14.73 10.89
C GLN A 53 -2.12 -13.36 11.54
N PHE A 54 -0.99 -13.20 12.21
CA PHE A 54 -0.58 -11.93 12.81
C PHE A 54 -0.42 -10.82 11.76
N VAL A 55 0.28 -11.10 10.66
CA VAL A 55 0.43 -10.17 9.54
C VAL A 55 -0.93 -9.83 8.91
N THR A 56 -1.81 -10.81 8.76
CA THR A 56 -3.17 -10.60 8.23
C THR A 56 -4.00 -9.72 9.16
N ARG A 57 -3.90 -9.93 10.48
CA ARG A 57 -4.58 -9.10 11.49
C ARG A 57 -4.11 -7.66 11.43
N ILE A 58 -2.80 -7.44 11.42
CA ILE A 58 -2.20 -6.10 11.30
C ILE A 58 -2.65 -5.44 10.00
N ARG A 59 -2.66 -6.17 8.87
CA ARG A 59 -3.18 -5.64 7.61
C ARG A 59 -4.65 -5.26 7.74
N SER A 60 -5.49 -6.09 8.35
CA SER A 60 -6.93 -5.80 8.51
C SER A 60 -7.20 -4.60 9.41
N GLU A 61 -6.41 -4.40 10.47
CA GLU A 61 -6.48 -3.21 11.32
C GLU A 61 -6.09 -1.95 10.53
N LYS A 62 -5.04 -2.06 9.71
CA LYS A 62 -4.53 -0.98 8.86
C LYS A 62 -5.45 -0.64 7.68
N VAL A 63 -6.22 -1.59 7.15
CA VAL A 63 -7.25 -1.36 6.11
C VAL A 63 -8.30 -0.36 6.60
N ASN A 64 -8.65 -0.41 7.88
CA ASN A 64 -9.70 0.44 8.45
C ASN A 64 -9.22 1.81 8.94
N GLN A 65 -7.90 2.01 9.04
CA GLN A 65 -7.34 3.29 9.44
C GLN A 65 -7.71 4.38 8.42
N SER A 66 -8.16 5.50 8.93
CA SER A 66 -8.42 6.72 8.16
C SER A 66 -7.33 7.74 8.41
N MET A 67 -7.11 8.62 7.43
CA MET A 67 -6.29 9.81 7.67
C MET A 67 -6.90 10.64 8.80
N THR A 68 -6.03 11.29 9.57
CA THR A 68 -6.48 12.29 10.53
C THR A 68 -6.94 13.56 9.80
N ILE A 69 -7.81 14.35 10.42
CA ILE A 69 -8.29 15.61 9.86
C ILE A 69 -7.13 16.54 9.52
N ALA A 70 -6.11 16.62 10.38
CA ALA A 70 -4.91 17.41 10.13
C ALA A 70 -4.16 16.98 8.86
N GLN A 71 -4.00 15.67 8.63
CA GLN A 71 -3.39 15.14 7.41
C GLN A 71 -4.23 15.45 6.17
N MET A 72 -5.57 15.40 6.28
CA MET A 72 -6.46 15.73 5.17
C MET A 72 -6.36 17.21 4.78
N ILE A 73 -6.33 18.12 5.76
CA ILE A 73 -6.22 19.56 5.53
C ILE A 73 -4.88 19.90 4.87
N LEU A 74 -3.77 19.37 5.38
CA LEU A 74 -2.45 19.61 4.80
C LEU A 74 -2.38 19.14 3.34
N LEU A 75 -2.92 17.96 3.05
CA LEU A 75 -2.95 17.43 1.70
C LEU A 75 -3.86 18.24 0.77
N PHE A 76 -4.92 18.84 1.30
CA PHE A 76 -5.83 19.69 0.54
C PHE A 76 -5.21 21.05 0.20
N ILE A 77 -4.45 21.66 1.11
CA ILE A 77 -3.79 22.95 0.86
C ILE A 77 -2.60 22.78 -0.08
N PHE A 78 -1.82 21.72 0.11
CA PHE A 78 -0.63 21.41 -0.68
C PHE A 78 -0.77 20.07 -1.39
N PRO A 79 -1.56 20.01 -2.49
CA PRO A 79 -1.79 18.76 -3.22
C PRO A 79 -0.50 18.22 -3.86
N ILE A 80 0.46 19.12 -4.13
CA ILE A 80 1.76 18.86 -4.73
C ILE A 80 2.80 19.49 -3.79
N GLY A 81 3.53 18.70 -2.99
CA GLY A 81 4.79 19.16 -2.42
C GLY A 81 5.03 19.11 -0.91
N ILE A 82 4.11 18.64 -0.05
CA ILE A 82 4.49 18.37 1.36
C ILE A 82 4.52 16.86 1.59
N GLU A 83 5.58 16.25 1.08
CA GLU A 83 5.94 14.89 1.43
C GLU A 83 6.70 14.89 2.74
N SER A 84 5.98 15.03 3.86
CA SER A 84 6.56 14.76 5.17
C SER A 84 7.11 13.32 5.19
N HIS A 85 8.41 13.20 5.42
CA HIS A 85 9.14 11.96 5.71
C HIS A 85 8.86 11.47 7.14
N ASN A 86 7.74 11.84 7.76
CA ASN A 86 7.36 11.29 9.05
C ASN A 86 6.75 9.91 8.83
N ASN A 87 7.64 8.92 8.88
CA ASN A 87 7.29 7.52 9.02
C ASN A 87 6.68 7.31 10.42
N ASP A 88 5.38 7.58 10.55
CA ASP A 88 4.60 7.28 11.75
C ASP A 88 4.33 5.76 11.85
N GLY A 89 5.39 4.95 11.88
CA GLY A 89 5.34 3.49 12.07
C GLY A 89 5.05 2.65 10.81
N GLY A 90 5.24 3.21 9.61
CA GLY A 90 5.24 2.45 8.35
C GLY A 90 6.63 1.93 7.97
N PRO A 91 6.76 0.80 7.24
CA PRO A 91 8.05 0.38 6.69
C PRO A 91 8.65 1.46 5.77
N GLU A 92 9.97 1.57 5.71
CA GLU A 92 10.63 2.57 4.88
C GLU A 92 10.32 2.37 3.39
N LEU A 93 9.92 3.46 2.72
CA LEU A 93 9.74 3.48 1.27
C LEU A 93 11.10 3.39 0.58
N SER A 94 11.30 2.35 -0.24
CA SER A 94 12.38 2.37 -1.23
C SER A 94 12.11 3.48 -2.25
N SER A 95 13.15 4.18 -2.69
CA SER A 95 13.11 5.43 -3.46
C SER A 95 12.41 5.36 -4.83
N TRP A 96 11.90 4.19 -5.23
CA TRP A 96 11.32 3.90 -6.53
C TRP A 96 9.83 3.53 -6.47
N GLU A 97 9.26 3.32 -5.26
CA GLU A 97 7.85 3.01 -5.10
C GLU A 97 7.05 4.29 -4.88
N THR A 98 6.03 4.52 -5.72
CA THR A 98 5.04 5.56 -5.43
C THR A 98 4.34 5.24 -4.11
N LYS A 99 4.26 6.21 -3.19
CA LYS A 99 3.60 6.07 -1.87
C LYS A 99 2.22 5.41 -1.95
N ASP A 100 1.47 5.61 -3.02
CA ASP A 100 0.17 4.96 -3.24
C ASP A 100 0.27 3.45 -3.53
N GLY A 101 1.34 3.01 -4.18
CA GLY A 101 1.71 1.60 -4.32
C GLY A 101 2.13 0.97 -2.99
N PHE A 102 2.84 1.74 -2.15
CA PHE A 102 3.26 1.37 -0.80
C PHE A 102 2.07 1.26 0.18
N TYR A 103 1.11 2.21 0.17
CA TYR A 103 -0.10 2.11 0.99
C TYR A 103 -0.98 0.94 0.54
N ARG A 104 -1.08 0.68 -0.77
CA ARG A 104 -1.82 -0.50 -1.27
C ARG A 104 -1.13 -1.82 -0.92
N SER A 105 0.20 -1.91 -0.99
CA SER A 105 0.93 -3.12 -0.61
C SER A 105 0.96 -3.35 0.92
N GLY A 106 0.92 -2.27 1.71
CA GLY A 106 0.84 -2.29 3.17
C GLY A 106 -0.56 -2.52 3.76
N GLY A 107 -1.60 -2.60 2.94
CA GLY A 107 -2.99 -2.80 3.38
C GLY A 107 -3.73 -1.53 3.79
N TYR A 108 -3.23 -0.33 3.47
CA TYR A 108 -3.86 0.96 3.78
C TYR A 108 -4.79 1.44 2.65
N GLU A 109 -5.71 0.60 2.20
CA GLU A 109 -6.58 0.92 1.05
C GLU A 109 -7.46 2.15 1.29
N LYS A 110 -7.95 2.35 2.52
CA LYS A 110 -8.81 3.47 2.88
C LYS A 110 -8.06 4.80 2.85
N ILE A 111 -6.83 4.84 3.39
CA ILE A 111 -5.95 6.01 3.31
C ILE A 111 -5.62 6.34 1.85
N ALA A 112 -5.26 5.33 1.04
CA ALA A 112 -4.96 5.54 -0.37
C ALA A 112 -6.15 6.15 -1.14
N LYS A 113 -7.38 5.66 -0.90
CA LYS A 113 -8.60 6.24 -1.48
C LYS A 113 -8.83 7.68 -1.00
N GLN A 114 -8.70 7.94 0.30
CA GLN A 114 -8.88 9.28 0.88
C GLN A 114 -7.87 10.28 0.29
N ARG A 115 -6.59 9.89 0.16
CA ARG A 115 -5.56 10.73 -0.46
C ARG A 115 -5.89 11.08 -1.91
N PHE A 116 -6.33 10.10 -2.69
CA PHE A 116 -6.71 10.32 -4.08
C PHE A 116 -7.86 11.32 -4.20
N ILE A 117 -8.93 11.12 -3.40
CA ILE A 117 -10.10 12.00 -3.40
C ILE A 117 -9.73 13.42 -3.01
N ILE A 118 -8.93 13.58 -1.93
CA ILE A 118 -8.52 14.90 -1.42
C ILE A 118 -7.60 15.63 -2.41
N LYS A 119 -6.65 14.93 -3.02
CA LYS A 119 -5.79 15.53 -4.06
C LYS A 119 -6.61 15.98 -5.26
N LEU A 120 -7.57 15.16 -5.71
CA LEU A 120 -8.43 15.49 -6.84
C LEU A 120 -9.32 16.70 -6.53
N SER A 121 -9.96 16.73 -5.35
CA SER A 121 -10.81 17.84 -4.93
C SER A 121 -10.01 19.14 -4.75
N SER A 122 -8.83 19.05 -4.16
CA SER A 122 -7.89 20.17 -4.03
C SER A 122 -7.48 20.72 -5.38
N LEU A 123 -7.09 19.86 -6.32
CA LEU A 123 -6.68 20.28 -7.65
C LEU A 123 -7.82 21.01 -8.38
N LEU A 124 -9.03 20.47 -8.34
CA LEU A 124 -10.22 21.14 -8.89
C LEU A 124 -10.47 22.50 -8.23
N PHE A 125 -10.40 22.57 -6.91
CA PHE A 125 -10.60 23.81 -6.17
C PHE A 125 -9.59 24.90 -6.56
N TRP A 126 -8.29 24.56 -6.58
CA TRP A 126 -7.23 25.48 -6.98
C TRP A 126 -7.32 25.89 -8.45
N THR A 127 -7.75 25.00 -9.35
CA THR A 127 -7.97 25.38 -10.76
C THR A 127 -9.07 26.41 -10.92
N ILE A 128 -10.17 26.29 -10.17
CA ILE A 128 -11.27 27.27 -10.23
C ILE A 128 -10.80 28.64 -9.73
N ILE A 129 -10.06 28.65 -8.61
CA ILE A 129 -9.46 29.89 -8.07
C ILE A 129 -8.53 30.53 -9.08
N ALA A 130 -7.66 29.74 -9.72
CA ALA A 130 -6.72 30.25 -10.72
C ALA A 130 -7.44 30.87 -11.93
N ILE A 131 -8.51 30.23 -12.43
CA ILE A 131 -9.33 30.77 -13.53
C ILE A 131 -10.00 32.07 -13.11
N ALA A 132 -10.60 32.13 -11.91
CA ALA A 132 -11.26 33.33 -11.41
C ALA A 132 -10.26 34.50 -11.22
N ALA A 133 -9.06 34.22 -10.70
CA ALA A 133 -8.00 35.20 -10.54
C ALA A 133 -7.49 35.72 -11.89
N ALA A 134 -7.27 34.82 -12.85
CA ALA A 134 -6.85 35.19 -14.21
C ALA A 134 -7.90 36.06 -14.91
N TRP A 135 -9.18 35.72 -14.74
CA TRP A 135 -10.29 36.52 -15.28
C TRP A 135 -10.35 37.92 -14.64
N TYR A 136 -10.23 38.02 -13.32
CA TYR A 136 -10.22 39.29 -12.60
C TYR A 136 -9.03 40.19 -13.00
N LEU A 137 -7.84 39.60 -13.17
CA LEU A 137 -6.64 40.32 -13.58
C LEU A 137 -6.66 40.73 -15.06
N GLY A 138 -7.28 39.94 -15.94
CA GLY A 138 -7.37 40.24 -17.37
C GLY A 138 -8.47 41.24 -17.75
N ASN A 139 -9.49 41.42 -16.91
CA ASN A 139 -10.56 42.41 -17.09
C ASN A 139 -10.29 43.75 -16.37
N ARG A 140 -9.06 43.97 -15.91
CA ARG A 140 -8.59 45.21 -15.29
C ARG A 140 -7.67 45.96 -16.25
#